data_AF-A0A2R7Y0Q7-F1
#
_entry.id   AF-A0A2R7Y0Q7-F1
#
_cell.length_a   1.000
_cell.length_b   1.000
_cell.length_c   1.000
_cell.angle_alpha   90.00
_cell.angle_beta   90.00
_cell.angle_gamma   90.00
#
_symmetry.space_group_name_H-M   'P 1'
#
loop_
_entity.id
_entity.type
_entity.pdbx_description
1 polymer ?
#
loop_
_entity_poly.entity_id
_entity_poly.type
_entity_poly.pdbx_seq_one_letter_code
_entity_poly.pdbx_strand_id
1 'polypeptide(L)' 'MTLSDEKPEYGEEIGEGIIIHYTSDGKPVEIEILDASRIITKSIQAIIETAKQRAI' A
#
# COMPACT_ATOMS: atom_id res chain seq x y z
N MET A 1 -3.48 4.14 7.88
CA MET A 1 -3.97 5.48 7.51
C MET A 1 -5.48 5.48 7.66
N THR A 2 -5.99 6.20 8.65
CA THR A 2 -7.41 6.20 9.00
C THR A 2 -8.15 7.27 8.18
N LEU A 3 -9.30 6.89 7.61
CA LEU A 3 -10.15 7.73 6.77
C LEU A 3 -11.44 8.16 7.50
N SER A 4 -11.90 7.33 8.45
CA SER A 4 -13.07 7.56 9.31
C SER A 4 -12.82 6.93 10.69
N ASP A 5 -13.47 7.43 11.73
CA ASP A 5 -13.43 6.86 13.08
C ASP A 5 -14.35 5.63 13.23
N GLU A 6 -15.08 5.27 12.17
CA GLU A 6 -15.89 4.06 12.12
C GLU A 6 -15.03 2.80 12.21
N LYS A 7 -15.56 1.78 12.88
CA LYS A 7 -14.84 0.53 13.11
C LYS A 7 -14.79 -0.31 11.83
N PRO A 8 -13.61 -0.83 11.42
CA PRO A 8 -13.51 -1.75 10.31
C PRO A 8 -14.15 -3.10 10.65
N GLU A 9 -14.88 -3.67 9.67
CA GLU A 9 -15.49 -4.99 9.77
C GLU A 9 -14.76 -6.05 8.94
N TYR A 10 -14.25 -5.68 7.76
CA TYR A 10 -13.43 -6.56 6.94
C TYR A 10 -12.37 -5.79 6.16
N GLY A 11 -11.36 -6.48 5.65
CA GLY A 11 -10.29 -5.91 4.84
C GLY A 11 -10.07 -6.68 3.54
N GLU A 12 -9.71 -5.96 2.48
CA GLU A 12 -9.39 -6.51 1.16
C GLU A 12 -7.97 -6.11 0.75
N GLU A 13 -7.15 -7.07 0.35
CA GLU A 13 -5.82 -6.81 -0.23
C GLU A 13 -5.98 -6.45 -1.72
N ILE A 14 -5.71 -5.21 -2.07
CA ILE A 14 -5.87 -4.69 -3.44
C ILE A 14 -4.55 -4.61 -4.22
N GLY A 15 -3.43 -4.93 -3.55
CA GLY A 15 -2.09 -4.90 -4.10
C GLY A 15 -1.10 -5.41 -3.06
N GLU A 16 0.14 -5.71 -3.47
CA GLU A 16 1.13 -6.35 -2.60
C GLU A 16 1.37 -5.54 -1.31
N GLY A 17 0.80 -6.03 -0.20
CA GLY A 17 0.91 -5.38 1.10
C GLY A 17 0.05 -4.13 1.26
N ILE A 18 -0.98 -3.91 0.44
CA ILE A 18 -1.95 -2.82 0.61
C ILE A 18 -3.32 -3.42 0.91
N ILE A 19 -3.80 -3.17 2.12
CA ILE A 19 -5.11 -3.61 2.61
C ILE A 19 -6.01 -2.39 2.77
N ILE A 20 -7.20 -2.43 2.18
CA ILE A 20 -8.25 -1.46 2.48
C ILE A 20 -9.24 -2.13 3.42
N HIS A 21 -9.51 -1.47 4.54
CA HIS A 21 -10.52 -1.89 5.51
C HIS A 21 -11.83 -1.15 5.27
N TYR A 22 -12.93 -1.88 5.38
CA TYR A 22 -14.29 -1.44 5.08
C TYR A 22 -15.23 -1.71 6.26
N THR A 23 -16.31 -0.93 6.33
CA THR A 23 -17.51 -1.22 7.13
C THR A 23 -18.40 -2.27 6.46
N SER A 24 -19.42 -2.78 7.17
CA SER A 24 -20.36 -3.78 6.62
C SER A 24 -21.13 -3.34 5.37
N ASP A 25 -21.32 -2.04 5.18
CA ASP A 25 -21.97 -1.46 3.99
C ASP A 25 -20.98 -1.18 2.84
N GLY A 26 -19.71 -1.55 3.00
CA GLY A 26 -18.67 -1.45 1.97
C GLY A 26 -18.02 -0.07 1.86
N LYS A 27 -18.18 0.81 2.85
CA LYS A 27 -17.48 2.10 2.88
C LYS A 27 -16.04 1.91 3.39
N PRO A 28 -15.02 2.46 2.70
CA PRO A 28 -13.63 2.38 3.15
C PRO A 28 -13.39 3.28 4.36
N VAL A 29 -12.74 2.76 5.40
CA VAL A 29 -12.48 3.47 6.67
C VAL A 29 -11.01 3.50 7.07
N GLU A 30 -10.20 2.58 6.57
CA GLU A 30 -8.76 2.56 6.83
C GLU A 30 -7.98 1.96 5.66
N ILE A 31 -6.78 2.47 5.44
CA ILE A 31 -5.80 1.90 4.50
C ILE A 31 -4.58 1.48 5.31
N GLU A 32 -4.23 0.20 5.25
CA GLU A 32 -3.07 -0.40 5.88
C GLU A 32 -2.05 -0.78 4.81
N ILE A 33 -0.79 -0.39 5.04
CA ILE A 33 0.33 -0.75 4.16
C ILE A 33 1.29 -1.61 4.97
N LEU A 34 1.25 -2.91 4.69
CA LEU A 34 2.14 -3.91 5.27
C LEU A 34 3.53 -3.78 4.68
N ASP A 35 4.52 -3.79 5.57
CA ASP A 35 5.94 -3.71 5.21
C ASP A 35 6.25 -2.57 4.20
N ALA A 36 5.85 -1.35 4.57
CA ALA A 36 6.15 -0.16 3.79
C ALA A 36 7.65 -0.03 3.44
N SER A 37 8.53 -0.61 4.28
CA SER A 37 9.97 -0.65 4.04
C SER A 37 10.33 -1.43 2.77
N ARG A 38 9.66 -2.56 2.52
CA ARG A 38 9.85 -3.37 1.30
C ARG A 38 9.34 -2.65 0.06
N ILE A 39 8.19 -1.97 0.14
CA ILE A 39 7.67 -1.16 -0.98
C ILE A 39 8.68 -0.06 -1.35
N ILE A 40 9.15 0.71 -0.37
CA ILE A 40 10.16 1.77 -0.58
C ILE A 40 11.44 1.19 -1.17
N THR A 41 11.93 0.06 -0.64
CA THR A 41 13.15 -0.58 -1.11
C THR A 41 13.04 -1.00 -2.58
N LYS A 42 11.92 -1.62 -2.97
CA LYS A 42 11.64 -1.98 -4.38
C LYS A 42 11.62 -0.74 -5.28
N SER A 43 10.97 0.34 -4.85
CA SER A 43 10.91 1.58 -5.62
C SER A 43 12.29 2.20 -5.82
N ILE A 44 13.12 2.27 -4.77
CA ILE A 44 14.50 2.77 -4.85
C ILE A 44 15.32 1.89 -5.80
N GLN A 45 15.19 0.57 -5.69
CA GLN A 45 15.91 -0.36 -6.56
C GLN A 45 15.55 -0.16 -8.03
N ALA A 46 14.27 -0.01 -8.37
CA ALA A 46 13.81 0.28 -9.73
C ALA A 46 14.37 1.61 -10.27
N ILE A 47 14.45 2.65 -9.42
CA ILE A 47 15.05 3.94 -9.79
C ILE A 47 16.55 3.74 -10.11
N ILE A 48 17.28 3.03 -9.26
CA ILE A 48 18.71 2.75 -9.46
C ILE A 48 18.94 1.97 -10.76
N GLU A 49 18.13 0.94 -11.02
CA GLU A 49 18.24 0.14 -12.25
C GLU A 49 17.97 0.97 -13.49
N THR A 50 16.94 1.83 -13.46
CA THR A 50 16.63 2.75 -14.56
C THR A 50 17.78 3.74 -14.80
N ALA A 51 18.37 4.29 -13.73
CA ALA A 51 19.51 5.20 -13.83
C ALA A 51 20.74 4.50 -14.43
N LYS A 52 21.03 3.25 -14.04
CA LYS A 52 22.10 2.44 -14.63
C LYS A 52 21.89 2.19 -16.12
N GLN A 53 20.67 1.86 -16.54
CA GLN A 53 20.35 1.61 -17.95
C GLN A 53 20.53 2.86 -18.82
N ARG A 54 20.27 4.06 -18.28
CA ARG A 54 20.45 5.33 -19.01
C ARG A 54 21.90 5.82 -19.08
N ALA A 55 22.77 5.28 -18.24
CA ALA A 55 24.19 5.65 -18.19
C ALA A 55 25.06 4.81 -19.15
N ILE A 56 24.46 3.87 -19.88
CA ILE A 56 25.09 2.98 -20.87
C ILE A 56 24.68 3.42 -22.27
#